data_AF-A0A2H0MHZ1-F1
#
_entry.id   AF-A0A2H0MHZ1-F1
#
_cell.length_a   1.000
_cell.length_b   1.000
_cell.length_c   1.000
_cell.angle_alpha   90.00
_cell.angle_beta   90.00
_cell.angle_gamma   90.00
#
_symmetry.space_group_name_H-M   'P 1'
#
loop_
_entity.id
_entity.type
_entity.pdbx_description
1 polymer ?
#
loop_
_entity_poly.entity_id
_entity_poly.type
_entity_poly.pdbx_seq_one_letter_code
_entity_poly.pdbx_strand_id
1 'polypeptide(L)'
;MKVAVIFNKDQSGVINVFGMQNREVYKPQTVERVASALEKGGHNVRVIDGNINVIESLKDFMPRVVHGEQPGMVFNMAYGIQGVSRYTHIPSLLEMVGIPYVGSSPSGHGIALDKVTSKVL
;
A
#
# COMPACT_ATOMS: atom_id res chain seq x y z
N MET A 1 -0.43 -18.10 -2.44
CA MET A 1 -0.57 -17.28 -1.22
C MET A 1 -1.54 -16.12 -1.47
N LYS A 2 -2.02 -15.44 -0.41
CA LYS A 2 -2.86 -14.25 -0.53
C LYS A 2 -1.99 -13.00 -0.77
N VAL A 3 -2.33 -12.20 -1.78
CA VAL A 3 -1.61 -10.96 -2.12
C VAL A 3 -2.62 -9.83 -2.28
N ALA A 4 -2.54 -8.80 -1.42
CA ALA A 4 -3.34 -7.61 -1.59
C ALA A 4 -2.59 -6.59 -2.45
N VAL A 5 -3.20 -6.12 -3.54
CA VAL A 5 -2.68 -4.98 -4.31
C VAL A 5 -3.38 -3.73 -3.79
N ILE A 6 -2.64 -2.85 -3.12
CA ILE A 6 -3.22 -1.62 -2.56
C ILE A 6 -2.94 -0.48 -3.53
N PHE A 7 -3.96 0.31 -3.88
CA PHE A 7 -3.81 1.56 -4.63
C PHE A 7 -4.90 2.56 -4.19
N ASN A 8 -4.72 3.86 -4.44
CA ASN A 8 -5.75 4.85 -4.08
C ASN A 8 -6.70 5.06 -5.27
N LYS A 9 -7.85 4.41 -5.25
CA LYS A 9 -8.91 4.66 -6.24
C LYS A 9 -9.72 5.88 -5.83
N ASP A 10 -10.13 5.90 -4.57
CA ASP A 10 -10.84 7.00 -3.94
C ASP A 10 -9.93 7.75 -2.98
N GLN A 11 -9.73 9.04 -3.26
CA GLN A 11 -8.94 9.94 -2.41
C GLN A 11 -9.77 10.66 -1.35
N SER A 12 -11.09 10.46 -1.31
CA SER A 12 -11.96 11.08 -0.32
C SER A 12 -12.03 10.31 1.02
N GLY A 13 -11.52 9.08 1.06
CA GLY A 13 -11.57 8.20 2.23
C GLY A 13 -10.61 8.59 3.36
N VAL A 14 -10.80 9.77 3.94
CA VAL A 14 -10.07 10.30 5.11
C VAL A 14 -11.06 10.83 6.15
N ILE A 15 -10.64 10.91 7.43
CA ILE A 15 -11.50 11.51 8.49
C ILE A 15 -11.70 13.00 8.23
N ASN A 16 -10.60 13.73 8.01
CA ASN A 16 -10.58 15.16 7.75
C ASN A 16 -9.66 15.44 6.57
N VAL A 17 -10.02 16.43 5.75
CA VAL A 17 -9.18 16.93 4.66
C VAL A 17 -8.24 17.99 5.24
N PHE A 18 -6.93 17.81 5.08
CA PHE A 18 -5.92 18.77 5.53
C PHE A 18 -4.64 18.71 4.69
N GLY A 19 -3.87 19.80 4.73
CA GLY A 19 -2.56 19.87 4.08
C GLY A 19 -2.63 19.69 2.56
N MET A 20 -1.48 19.38 1.96
CA MET A 20 -1.37 19.19 0.52
C MET A 20 -2.04 17.88 0.11
N GLN A 21 -2.94 17.95 -0.86
CA GLN A 21 -3.57 16.78 -1.46
C GLN A 21 -2.63 16.16 -2.50
N ASN A 22 -2.47 14.84 -2.45
CA ASN A 22 -1.61 14.13 -3.37
C ASN A 22 -2.25 14.05 -4.76
N ARG A 23 -1.45 14.26 -5.80
CA ARG A 23 -1.87 14.18 -7.21
C ARG A 23 -1.34 12.93 -7.91
N GLU A 24 -0.40 12.22 -7.30
CA GLU A 24 0.16 11.01 -7.87
C GLU A 24 -0.83 9.86 -7.71
N VAL A 25 -1.15 9.21 -8.83
CA VAL A 25 -2.06 8.07 -8.89
C VAL A 25 -1.56 7.06 -9.92
N TYR A 26 -1.75 5.77 -9.63
CA TYR A 26 -1.66 4.76 -10.66
C TYR A 26 -2.97 4.69 -11.45
N LYS A 27 -2.87 4.47 -12.75
CA LYS A 27 -4.05 4.23 -13.59
C LYS A 27 -4.68 2.89 -13.17
N PRO A 28 -6.02 2.81 -13.01
CA PRO A 28 -6.70 1.56 -12.65
C PRO A 28 -6.32 0.38 -13.56
N GLN A 29 -6.16 0.62 -14.87
CA GLN A 29 -5.76 -0.40 -15.84
C GLN A 29 -4.35 -0.95 -15.57
N THR A 30 -3.45 -0.14 -15.02
CA THR A 30 -2.11 -0.61 -14.62
C THR A 30 -2.20 -1.51 -13.40
N VAL A 31 -3.03 -1.14 -12.43
CA VAL A 31 -3.27 -1.93 -11.21
C VAL A 31 -3.91 -3.28 -11.55
N GLU A 32 -4.91 -3.28 -12.43
CA GLU A 32 -5.55 -4.50 -12.94
C GLU A 32 -4.54 -5.41 -13.65
N ARG A 33 -3.65 -4.86 -14.48
CA ARG A 33 -2.59 -5.65 -15.14
C ARG A 33 -1.65 -6.32 -14.13
N VAL A 34 -1.26 -5.60 -13.07
CA VAL A 34 -0.43 -6.16 -12.00
C VAL A 34 -1.19 -7.25 -11.24
N ALA A 35 -2.44 -6.99 -10.85
CA ALA A 35 -3.28 -7.97 -10.17
C ALA A 35 -3.46 -9.25 -11.01
N SER A 36 -3.81 -9.13 -12.29
CA SER A 36 -3.95 -10.27 -13.20
C SER A 36 -2.63 -11.02 -13.43
N ALA A 37 -1.48 -10.34 -13.43
CA ALA A 37 -0.19 -11.01 -13.53
C ALA A 37 0.11 -11.86 -12.28
N LEU A 38 -0.19 -11.33 -11.09
CA LEU A 38 -0.06 -12.06 -9.83
C LEU A 38 -1.01 -13.26 -9.76
N GLU A 39 -2.26 -13.11 -10.22
CA GLU A 39 -3.24 -14.20 -10.32
C GLU A 39 -2.76 -15.30 -11.27
N LYS A 40 -2.25 -14.94 -12.46
CA LYS A 40 -1.64 -15.90 -13.40
C LYS A 40 -0.43 -16.63 -12.81
N GLY A 41 0.25 -16.01 -11.85
CA GLY A 41 1.31 -16.63 -11.05
C GLY A 41 0.82 -17.62 -9.98
N GLY A 42 -0.49 -17.84 -9.85
CA GLY A 42 -1.08 -18.76 -8.87
C GLY A 42 -1.33 -18.14 -7.50
N HIS A 43 -1.34 -16.81 -7.38
CA HIS A 43 -1.70 -16.12 -6.14
C HIS A 43 -3.21 -15.86 -6.06
N ASN A 44 -3.75 -15.85 -4.84
CA ASN A 44 -5.09 -15.32 -4.58
C ASN A 44 -4.95 -13.81 -4.37
N VAL A 45 -5.49 -13.01 -5.29
CA VAL A 45 -5.24 -11.56 -5.33
C VAL A 45 -6.52 -10.80 -5.00
N ARG A 46 -6.38 -9.71 -4.23
CA ARG A 46 -7.46 -8.75 -4.03
C ARG A 46 -6.92 -7.34 -4.18
N VAL A 47 -7.61 -6.52 -4.97
CA VAL A 47 -7.33 -5.09 -5.05
C VAL A 47 -8.06 -4.39 -3.91
N ILE A 48 -7.34 -3.60 -3.12
CA ILE A 48 -7.86 -2.89 -1.93
C ILE A 48 -7.57 -1.39 -2.07
N ASP A 49 -8.50 -0.56 -1.63
CA ASP A 49 -8.30 0.90 -1.64
C ASP A 49 -7.41 1.35 -0.46
N GLY A 50 -6.42 2.19 -0.76
CA GLY A 50 -5.46 2.72 0.21
C GLY A 50 -6.01 3.90 1.01
N ASN A 51 -7.15 3.71 1.67
CA ASN A 51 -7.85 4.75 2.41
C ASN A 51 -8.08 4.37 3.89
N ILE A 52 -8.92 5.13 4.61
CA ILE A 52 -9.19 4.90 6.05
C ILE A 52 -9.63 3.46 6.38
N ASN A 53 -10.28 2.74 5.46
CA ASN A 53 -10.81 1.39 5.68
C ASN A 53 -9.81 0.27 5.30
N VAL A 54 -8.54 0.61 5.02
CA VAL A 54 -7.55 -0.34 4.51
C VAL A 54 -7.27 -1.46 5.51
N ILE A 55 -7.30 -1.18 6.82
CA ILE A 55 -7.01 -2.16 7.87
C ILE A 55 -8.14 -3.20 7.94
N GLU A 56 -9.39 -2.76 7.91
CA GLU A 56 -10.58 -3.62 7.90
C GLU A 56 -10.57 -4.53 6.68
N SER A 57 -10.27 -3.95 5.50
CA SER A 57 -10.17 -4.69 4.23
C SER A 57 -9.06 -5.75 4.26
N LEU A 58 -7.91 -5.44 4.87
CA LEU A 58 -6.80 -6.38 5.03
C LEU A 58 -7.15 -7.51 6.00
N LYS A 59 -7.79 -7.19 7.13
CA LYS A 59 -8.24 -8.20 8.11
C LYS A 59 -9.25 -9.18 7.52
N ASP A 60 -10.19 -8.69 6.72
CA ASP A 60 -11.17 -9.53 6.02
C ASP A 60 -10.48 -10.47 5.02
N PHE A 61 -9.55 -9.94 4.23
CA PHE A 61 -8.91 -10.73 3.18
C PHE A 61 -7.88 -11.72 3.71
N MET A 62 -7.00 -11.26 4.60
CA MET A 62 -5.89 -12.02 5.18
C MET A 62 -5.91 -11.93 6.71
N PRO A 63 -6.81 -12.68 7.38
CA PRO A 63 -6.86 -12.72 8.82
C PRO A 63 -5.54 -13.27 9.39
N ARG A 64 -5.31 -12.97 10.68
CA ARG A 64 -4.12 -13.44 11.40
C ARG A 64 -3.99 -14.96 11.26
N VAL A 65 -2.82 -15.39 10.82
CA VAL A 65 -2.49 -16.80 10.71
C VAL A 65 -2.40 -17.45 12.09
N VAL A 66 -2.94 -18.67 12.20
CA VAL A 66 -2.76 -19.55 13.36
C VAL A 66 -1.96 -20.77 12.90
N HIS A 67 -0.82 -21.03 13.56
CA HIS A 67 0.07 -22.19 13.39
C HIS A 67 0.18 -22.83 11.99
N GLY A 68 1.28 -22.55 11.29
CA GLY A 68 1.71 -23.31 10.11
C GLY A 68 1.26 -22.77 8.75
N GLU A 69 0.32 -21.81 8.70
CA GLU A 69 -0.01 -21.15 7.45
C GLU A 69 1.01 -20.05 7.10
N GLN A 70 1.09 -19.67 5.82
CA GLN A 70 1.89 -18.54 5.40
C GLN A 70 1.05 -17.25 5.48
N PRO A 71 1.56 -16.17 6.09
CA PRO A 71 0.87 -14.89 6.07
C PRO A 71 0.69 -14.38 4.64
N GLY A 72 -0.40 -13.66 4.41
CA GLY A 72 -0.56 -12.89 3.18
C GLY A 72 0.47 -11.76 3.10
N MET A 73 0.59 -11.15 1.93
CA MET A 73 1.48 -10.01 1.73
C MET A 73 0.80 -8.90 0.92
N VAL A 74 1.39 -7.72 0.95
CA VAL A 74 0.92 -6.57 0.18
C VAL A 74 1.87 -6.25 -0.97
N PHE A 75 1.29 -6.13 -2.17
CA PHE A 75 1.89 -5.44 -3.29
C PHE A 75 1.46 -3.96 -3.27
N ASN A 76 2.31 -3.10 -2.72
CA ASN A 76 1.97 -1.70 -2.55
C ASN A 76 2.11 -0.93 -3.88
N MET A 77 0.97 -0.48 -4.41
CA MET A 77 0.87 0.52 -5.49
C MET A 77 0.13 1.75 -5.01
N ALA A 78 0.06 1.98 -3.70
CA ALA A 78 -0.60 3.13 -3.13
C ALA A 78 0.40 4.22 -2.75
N TYR A 79 -0.12 5.43 -2.78
CA TYR A 79 0.45 6.63 -2.22
C TYR A 79 -0.39 7.07 -1.02
N GLY A 80 0.08 8.08 -0.30
CA GLY A 80 -0.70 8.80 0.70
C GLY A 80 -1.69 9.73 0.02
N ILE A 81 -2.87 9.90 0.61
CA ILE A 81 -3.92 10.79 0.10
C ILE A 81 -3.54 12.26 0.30
N GLN A 82 -2.95 12.60 1.45
CA GLN A 82 -2.65 13.97 1.86
C GLN A 82 -1.41 14.06 2.73
N GLY A 83 -0.84 15.25 2.90
CA GLY A 83 0.37 15.48 3.69
C GLY A 83 1.65 15.50 2.85
N VAL A 84 2.80 15.37 3.52
CA VAL A 84 4.12 15.59 2.89
C VAL A 84 4.84 14.29 2.51
N SER A 85 4.62 13.20 3.25
CA SER A 85 5.36 11.93 3.11
C SER A 85 4.56 10.86 2.36
N ARG A 86 4.04 11.21 1.18
CA ARG A 86 3.09 10.37 0.43
C ARG A 86 3.55 8.93 0.16
N TYR A 87 4.84 8.63 0.10
CA TYR A 87 5.28 7.23 -0.15
C TYR A 87 5.34 6.37 1.12
N THR A 88 5.21 6.96 2.30
CA THR A 88 5.40 6.24 3.57
C THR A 88 4.10 5.76 4.20
N HIS A 89 2.95 6.32 3.81
CA HIS A 89 1.67 6.09 4.50
C HIS A 89 1.31 4.60 4.63
N ILE A 90 1.23 3.90 3.50
CA ILE A 90 0.89 2.47 3.48
C ILE A 90 2.02 1.62 4.06
N PRO A 91 3.30 1.74 3.64
CA PRO A 91 4.39 0.98 4.25
C PRO A 91 4.46 1.11 5.79
N SER A 92 4.31 2.31 6.34
CA SER A 92 4.32 2.53 7.79
C SER A 92 3.13 1.86 8.48
N LEU A 93 1.95 1.93 7.87
CA LEU A 93 0.76 1.25 8.38
C LEU A 93 0.93 -0.26 8.35
N LEU A 94 1.54 -0.81 7.30
CA LEU A 94 1.78 -2.25 7.16
C LEU A 94 2.78 -2.78 8.18
N GLU A 95 3.83 -2.01 8.49
CA GLU A 95 4.73 -2.32 9.61
C GLU A 95 3.99 -2.33 10.96
N MET A 96 3.11 -1.35 11.19
CA MET A 96 2.28 -1.30 12.40
C MET A 96 1.37 -2.52 12.54
N VAL A 97 0.73 -2.97 11.45
CA VAL A 97 -0.20 -4.12 11.49
C VAL A 97 0.47 -5.48 11.28
N GLY A 98 1.79 -5.50 11.07
CA GLY A 98 2.58 -6.73 10.95
C GLY A 98 2.34 -7.50 9.64
N ILE A 99 2.09 -6.80 8.53
CA ILE A 99 1.88 -7.43 7.21
C ILE A 99 3.10 -7.19 6.32
N PRO A 100 3.73 -8.24 5.77
CA PRO A 100 4.86 -8.10 4.86
C PRO A 100 4.44 -7.45 3.54
N TYR A 101 5.35 -6.69 2.93
CA TYR A 101 5.07 -5.97 1.69
C TYR A 101 6.29 -5.89 0.77
N VAL A 102 6.05 -5.63 -0.52
CA VAL A 102 7.11 -5.31 -1.49
C VAL A 102 7.33 -3.80 -1.59
N GLY A 103 8.57 -3.42 -1.92
CA GLY A 103 8.98 -2.04 -2.05
C GLY A 103 9.97 -1.62 -0.96
N SER A 104 10.18 -0.31 -0.84
CA SER A 104 11.10 0.26 0.14
C SER A 104 10.43 0.41 1.51
N SER A 105 11.24 0.42 2.57
CA SER A 105 10.78 0.80 3.91
C SER A 105 10.28 2.26 3.96
N PRO A 106 9.53 2.67 5.00
CA PRO A 106 9.18 4.07 5.22
C PRO A 106 10.39 5.00 5.22
N SER A 107 11.51 4.57 5.81
CA SER A 107 12.76 5.35 5.81
C SER A 107 13.34 5.49 4.41
N GLY A 108 13.40 4.40 3.64
CA GLY A 108 13.87 4.42 2.26
C GLY A 108 13.00 5.32 1.37
N HIS A 109 11.68 5.26 1.55
CA HIS A 109 10.75 6.16 0.87
C HIS A 109 10.91 7.62 1.31
N GLY A 110 11.12 7.88 2.61
CA GLY A 110 11.37 9.22 3.13
C GLY A 110 12.60 9.86 2.48
N ILE A 111 13.71 9.13 2.41
CA ILE A 111 14.93 9.58 1.73
C ILE A 111 14.65 9.84 0.25
N ALA A 112 14.02 8.90 -0.46
CA ALA A 112 13.77 9.00 -1.90
C ALA A 112 12.83 10.16 -2.30
N LEU A 113 11.93 10.54 -1.39
CA LEU A 113 10.96 11.61 -1.58
C LEU A 113 11.61 12.98 -1.45
N ASP A 114 12.45 13.17 -0.44
CA ASP A 114 13.21 14.39 -0.24
C ASP A 114 14.41 14.45 -1.18
N LYS A 115 14.29 15.34 -2.16
CA LYS A 115 15.30 15.51 -3.21
C LYS A 115 16.60 16.12 -2.74
N VAL A 116 16.65 16.84 -1.62
CA VAL A 116 17.92 17.31 -1.04
C VAL A 116 18.58 16.12 -0.33
N THR A 117 17.84 15.47 0.57
CA THR A 117 18.34 14.34 1.37
C THR A 117 18.81 13.18 0.48
N SER A 118 18.05 12.82 -0.57
CA SER A 118 18.40 11.80 -1.58
C SER A 118 19.78 11.98 -2.24
N LYS A 119 20.36 13.18 -2.18
CA LYS A 119 21.58 13.54 -2.94
C LYS A 119 22.76 13.85 -2.04
N VAL A 120 22.52 13.95 -0.74
CA VAL A 120 23.53 14.29 0.26
C VAL A 120 23.89 13.08 1.13
N LEU A 121 22.93 12.19 1.37
CA LEU A 121 23.17 10.86 1.96
C LEU A 121 23.67 9.90 0.87
#